data_AF-A0A9D1Z7H1-F1
#
_entry.id   AF-A0A9D1Z7H1-F1
#
_cell.length_a   1.000
_cell.length_b   1.000
_cell.length_c   1.000
_cell.angle_alpha   90.00
_cell.angle_beta   90.00
_cell.angle_gamma   90.00
#
_symmetry.space_group_name_H-M   'P 1'
#
loop_
_entity.id
_entity.type
_entity.pdbx_description
1 polymer ?
#
loop_
_entity_poly.entity_id
_entity_poly.type
_entity_poly.pdbx_seq_one_letter_code
_entity_poly.pdbx_strand_id
1 'polypeptide(L)'
;NKFKRVFRNMKVYYIYGSAGCGKTSYVFQKHGYDDVYRTTNYEFGWIDDYNGEKILFLDEFRSSFKISEILDYLDGQPIRIRGRHYNRVACYDTVYIVSNLSLKEQYTNIQQSEPKTWAAFCRRITAVYDFDKSKDIPVNIFTGELKKPPTLIEIADDGDMPF
;
A
#
# COMPACT_ATOMS: atom_id res chain seq x y z
N ASN A 1 -9.40 -15.65 17.23
CA ASN A 1 -9.00 -14.79 16.10
C ASN A 1 -7.53 -15.06 15.74
N LYS A 2 -7.28 -15.69 14.58
CA LYS A 2 -5.97 -16.23 14.16
C LYS A 2 -4.88 -15.18 14.00
N PHE A 3 -5.27 -13.94 13.67
CA PHE A 3 -4.35 -12.84 13.40
C PHE A 3 -3.57 -12.33 14.63
N LYS A 4 -3.89 -12.82 15.84
CA LYS A 4 -3.11 -12.56 17.05
C LYS A 4 -1.79 -13.35 17.11
N ARG A 5 -1.59 -14.35 16.24
CA ARG A 5 -0.48 -15.32 16.33
C ARG A 5 0.15 -15.69 14.98
N VAL A 6 -0.35 -15.10 13.89
CA VAL A 6 0.02 -15.51 12.52
C VAL A 6 0.53 -14.30 11.75
N PHE A 7 1.66 -14.48 11.05
CA PHE A 7 2.18 -13.49 10.12
C PHE A 7 1.23 -13.31 8.93
N ARG A 8 0.88 -12.06 8.62
CA ARG A 8 -0.01 -11.69 7.53
C ARG A 8 0.80 -11.46 6.26
N ASN A 9 0.41 -12.10 5.17
CA ASN A 9 1.01 -11.88 3.86
C ASN A 9 0.47 -10.58 3.26
N MET A 10 1.15 -9.47 3.56
CA MET A 10 0.68 -8.12 3.25
C MET A 10 0.78 -7.81 1.74
N LYS A 11 -0.31 -7.29 1.18
CA LYS A 11 -0.35 -6.66 -0.15
C LYS A 11 -0.65 -5.19 0.01
N VAL A 12 0.33 -4.32 -0.27
CA VAL A 12 0.19 -2.88 -0.07
C VAL A 12 0.25 -2.18 -1.41
N TYR A 13 -0.81 -1.45 -1.73
CA TYR A 13 -0.94 -0.70 -2.97
C TYR A 13 -0.97 0.79 -2.65
N TYR A 14 -0.06 1.54 -3.25
CA TYR A 14 -0.11 3.00 -3.22
C TYR A 14 -0.73 3.49 -4.51
N ILE A 15 -1.84 4.22 -4.44
CA ILE A 15 -2.53 4.77 -5.61
C ILE A 15 -2.53 6.29 -5.49
N TYR A 16 -1.96 6.97 -6.47
CA TYR A 16 -2.06 8.41 -6.57
C TYR A 16 -2.54 8.87 -7.94
N GLY A 17 -2.83 10.16 -8.03
CA GLY A 17 -3.30 10.82 -9.23
C GLY A 17 -4.25 11.94 -8.86
N SER A 18 -4.72 12.68 -9.86
CA SER A 18 -5.58 13.85 -9.68
C SER A 18 -6.94 13.48 -9.05
N ALA A 19 -7.60 14.48 -8.47
CA ALA A 19 -8.97 14.32 -7.99
C ALA A 19 -9.88 13.93 -9.15
N GLY A 20 -10.88 13.08 -8.90
CA GLY A 20 -11.80 12.61 -9.93
C GLY A 20 -11.29 11.46 -10.82
N CYS A 21 -10.04 11.00 -10.68
CA CYS A 21 -9.52 9.90 -11.52
C CYS A 21 -10.05 8.50 -11.14
N GLY A 22 -10.97 8.41 -10.16
CA GLY A 22 -11.66 7.18 -9.80
C GLY A 22 -10.91 6.24 -8.85
N LYS A 23 -9.94 6.76 -8.07
CA LYS A 23 -9.13 5.98 -7.11
C LYS A 23 -10.00 5.26 -6.07
N THR A 24 -10.92 5.99 -5.43
CA THR A 24 -11.85 5.46 -4.42
C THR A 24 -12.81 4.43 -5.04
N SER A 25 -13.40 4.77 -6.20
CA SER A 25 -14.32 3.87 -6.91
C SER A 25 -13.64 2.57 -7.33
N TYR A 26 -12.37 2.61 -7.73
CA TYR A 26 -11.59 1.43 -8.10
C TYR A 26 -11.49 0.42 -6.95
N VAL A 27 -11.22 0.88 -5.72
CA VAL A 27 -11.09 0.00 -4.55
C VAL A 27 -12.42 -0.68 -4.23
N PHE A 28 -13.51 0.10 -4.16
CA PHE A 28 -14.83 -0.44 -3.82
C PHE A 28 -15.40 -1.36 -4.92
N GLN A 29 -15.19 -1.05 -6.20
CA GLN A 29 -15.61 -1.94 -7.29
C GLN A 29 -14.87 -3.28 -7.25
N LYS A 30 -13.62 -3.30 -6.78
CA LYS A 30 -12.78 -4.50 -6.74
C LYS A 30 -13.09 -5.42 -5.57
N HIS A 31 -13.44 -4.87 -4.40
CA HIS A 31 -13.55 -5.63 -3.14
C HIS A 31 -14.95 -5.63 -2.52
N GLY A 32 -15.87 -4.80 -3.02
CA GLY A 32 -17.15 -4.55 -2.37
C GLY A 32 -17.02 -3.60 -1.17
N TYR A 33 -18.15 -3.31 -0.52
CA TYR A 33 -18.20 -2.38 0.61
C TYR A 33 -17.93 -3.05 1.95
N ASP A 34 -18.41 -4.28 2.15
CA ASP A 34 -18.38 -4.97 3.45
C ASP A 34 -16.97 -5.38 3.91
N ASP A 35 -16.08 -5.69 2.97
CA ASP A 35 -14.71 -6.13 3.26
C ASP A 35 -13.71 -4.95 3.38
N VAL A 36 -14.17 -3.70 3.23
CA VAL A 36 -13.34 -2.50 3.15
C VAL A 36 -13.55 -1.59 4.34
N TYR A 37 -12.53 -1.49 5.18
CA TYR A 37 -12.45 -0.44 6.20
C TYR A 37 -11.80 0.81 5.63
N ARG A 38 -12.59 1.84 5.36
CA ARG A 38 -12.10 3.14 4.87
C ARG A 38 -11.93 4.13 6.01
N THR A 39 -10.80 4.83 6.03
CA THR A 39 -10.61 6.02 6.86
C THR A 39 -10.07 7.19 6.06
N THR A 40 -10.57 8.39 6.38
CA THR A 40 -10.00 9.69 5.99
C THR A 40 -9.60 10.52 7.22
N ASN A 41 -9.93 10.07 8.43
CA ASN A 41 -9.54 10.69 9.69
C ASN A 41 -8.38 9.92 10.30
N TYR A 42 -7.25 10.59 10.52
CA TYR A 42 -6.00 9.99 10.97
C TYR A 42 -5.65 10.33 12.43
N GLU A 43 -6.60 10.91 13.17
CA GLU A 43 -6.44 11.25 14.57
C GLU A 43 -6.55 10.04 15.50
N PHE A 44 -6.34 10.26 16.80
CA PHE A 44 -6.51 9.21 17.80
C PHE A 44 -7.93 8.63 17.75
N GLY A 45 -8.04 7.31 17.57
CA GLY A 45 -9.31 6.62 17.35
C GLY A 45 -9.67 6.36 15.90
N TRP A 46 -8.76 6.62 14.95
CA TRP A 46 -8.97 6.37 13.51
C TRP A 46 -9.44 4.96 13.15
N ILE A 47 -9.22 3.99 14.04
CA ILE A 47 -9.51 2.57 13.86
C ILE A 47 -10.79 2.11 14.58
N ASP A 48 -11.57 3.00 15.20
CA ASP A 48 -12.65 2.55 16.09
C ASP A 48 -13.74 1.76 15.37
N ASP A 49 -14.11 2.12 14.16
CA ASP A 49 -15.16 1.38 13.44
C ASP A 49 -14.62 0.10 12.78
N TYR A 50 -13.32 -0.19 12.89
CA TYR A 50 -12.71 -1.39 12.33
C TYR A 50 -13.22 -2.64 13.06
N ASN A 51 -13.83 -3.55 12.30
CA ASN A 51 -14.43 -4.77 12.80
C ASN A 51 -13.84 -6.04 12.17
N GLY A 52 -12.60 -5.97 11.69
CA GLY A 52 -11.87 -7.13 11.17
C GLY A 52 -11.92 -7.29 9.66
N GLU A 53 -12.23 -6.21 8.95
CA GLU A 53 -12.22 -6.10 7.51
C GLU A 53 -10.86 -6.54 6.95
N LYS A 54 -10.91 -7.20 5.79
CA LYS A 54 -9.72 -7.73 5.11
C LYS A 54 -8.91 -6.64 4.42
N ILE A 55 -9.59 -5.56 4.00
CA ILE A 55 -8.99 -4.45 3.27
C ILE A 55 -8.94 -3.22 4.18
N LEU A 56 -7.73 -2.70 4.41
CA LEU A 56 -7.53 -1.39 5.00
C LEU A 56 -7.41 -0.35 3.89
N PHE A 57 -8.29 0.64 3.87
CA PHE A 57 -8.31 1.70 2.88
C PHE A 57 -8.03 3.05 3.54
N LEU A 58 -6.77 3.48 3.45
CA LEU A 58 -6.29 4.78 3.90
C LEU A 58 -6.51 5.79 2.76
N ASP A 59 -7.62 6.52 2.80
CA ASP A 59 -8.00 7.47 1.75
C ASP A 59 -7.56 8.90 2.09
N GLU A 60 -7.30 9.70 1.06
CA GLU A 60 -6.75 11.07 1.19
C GLU A 60 -5.46 11.16 2.03
N PHE A 61 -4.60 10.14 1.98
CA PHE A 61 -3.40 10.04 2.78
C PHE A 61 -2.35 11.11 2.42
N ARG A 62 -1.86 11.86 3.41
CA ARG A 62 -0.86 12.94 3.22
C ARG A 62 0.15 12.95 4.36
N SER A 63 0.94 11.88 4.45
CA SER A 63 1.89 11.65 5.55
C SER A 63 1.20 11.73 6.90
N SER A 64 -0.06 11.28 6.96
CA SER A 64 -0.99 11.54 8.06
C SER A 64 -0.64 10.81 9.35
N PHE A 65 0.12 9.72 9.25
CA PHE A 65 0.70 9.01 10.39
C PHE A 65 2.18 9.34 10.54
N LYS A 66 2.73 9.18 11.75
CA LYS A 66 4.19 9.11 11.89
C LYS A 66 4.72 7.93 11.06
N ILE A 67 5.92 8.08 10.52
CA ILE A 67 6.51 7.03 9.68
C ILE A 67 6.62 5.69 10.42
N SER A 68 6.92 5.71 11.73
CA SER A 68 6.97 4.51 12.56
C SER A 68 5.60 3.81 12.68
N GLU A 69 4.51 4.57 12.81
CA GLU A 69 3.16 4.02 12.93
C GLU A 69 2.73 3.33 11.64
N ILE A 70 2.92 3.98 10.49
CA ILE A 70 2.56 3.37 9.21
C ILE A 70 3.46 2.16 8.91
N LEU A 71 4.74 2.16 9.31
CA LEU A 71 5.60 0.99 9.17
C LEU A 71 5.04 -0.22 9.94
N ASP A 72 4.55 -0.01 11.16
CA ASP A 72 3.91 -1.04 11.98
C ASP A 72 2.59 -1.53 11.38
N TYR A 73 1.77 -0.61 10.86
CA TYR A 73 0.48 -0.97 10.26
C TYR A 73 0.64 -1.77 8.96
N LEU A 74 1.68 -1.46 8.19
CA LEU A 74 1.99 -2.17 6.95
C LEU A 74 2.83 -3.45 7.19
N ASP A 75 3.25 -3.71 8.42
CA ASP A 75 3.96 -4.93 8.76
C ASP A 75 3.00 -6.14 8.80
N GLY A 76 3.51 -7.31 8.42
CA GLY A 76 2.78 -8.57 8.52
C GLY A 76 2.68 -9.09 9.96
N GLN A 77 3.47 -8.56 10.89
CA GLN A 77 3.44 -9.00 12.28
C GLN A 77 2.05 -8.77 12.93
N PRO A 78 1.63 -9.65 13.86
CA PRO A 78 0.46 -9.42 14.69
C PRO A 78 0.57 -8.11 15.47
N ILE A 79 -0.39 -7.20 15.27
CA ILE A 79 -0.44 -5.92 15.98
C ILE A 79 -1.84 -5.64 16.54
N ARG A 80 -1.86 -4.92 17.67
CA ARG A 80 -3.07 -4.29 18.19
C ARG A 80 -2.94 -2.78 18.05
N ILE A 81 -3.82 -2.18 17.26
CA ILE A 81 -3.87 -0.74 17.03
C ILE A 81 -4.70 -0.11 18.15
N ARG A 82 -4.22 0.98 18.73
CA ARG A 82 -4.90 1.67 19.83
C ARG A 82 -6.09 2.46 19.29
N GLY A 83 -7.30 2.08 19.71
CA GLY A 83 -8.52 2.86 19.51
C GLY A 83 -8.84 3.70 20.75
N ARG A 84 -9.91 4.51 20.68
CA ARG A 84 -10.33 5.34 21.83
C ARG A 84 -10.87 4.49 22.98
N HIS A 85 -11.70 3.51 22.66
CA HIS A 85 -12.39 2.68 23.67
C HIS A 85 -11.73 1.32 23.90
N TYR A 86 -11.25 0.70 22.83
CA TYR A 86 -10.58 -0.60 22.88
C TYR A 86 -9.54 -0.71 21.77
N ASN A 87 -8.56 -1.58 21.97
CA ASN A 87 -7.57 -1.84 20.93
C ASN A 87 -8.16 -2.78 19.87
N ARG A 88 -7.92 -2.49 18.59
CA ARG A 88 -8.33 -3.34 17.47
C ARG A 88 -7.19 -4.26 17.05
N VAL A 89 -7.50 -5.53 16.79
CA VAL A 89 -6.53 -6.48 16.24
C VAL A 89 -6.52 -6.29 14.73
N ALA A 90 -5.37 -5.98 14.14
CA ALA A 90 -5.26 -5.87 12.68
C ALA A 90 -5.51 -7.25 12.04
N CYS A 91 -6.59 -7.37 11.28
CA CYS A 91 -6.97 -8.58 10.54
C CYS A 91 -6.85 -8.42 9.02
N TYR A 92 -6.58 -7.19 8.55
CA TYR A 92 -6.37 -6.90 7.13
C TYR A 92 -5.08 -7.53 6.63
N ASP A 93 -5.11 -7.99 5.39
CA ASP A 93 -3.94 -8.47 4.65
C ASP A 93 -3.65 -7.64 3.40
N THR A 94 -4.58 -6.76 3.03
CA THR A 94 -4.46 -5.88 1.89
C THR A 94 -4.67 -4.44 2.34
N VAL A 95 -3.78 -3.55 1.91
CA VAL A 95 -3.83 -2.12 2.25
C VAL A 95 -3.81 -1.29 0.98
N TYR A 96 -4.74 -0.36 0.85
CA TYR A 96 -4.71 0.70 -0.14
C TYR A 96 -4.37 2.02 0.55
N ILE A 97 -3.26 2.62 0.13
CA ILE A 97 -2.89 3.99 0.48
C ILE A 97 -3.23 4.85 -0.72
N VAL A 98 -4.21 5.73 -0.59
CA VAL A 98 -4.71 6.55 -1.68
C VAL A 98 -4.44 8.01 -1.39
N SER A 99 -3.88 8.71 -2.38
CA SER A 99 -3.51 10.12 -2.23
C SER A 99 -3.68 10.89 -3.54
N ASN A 100 -3.67 12.22 -3.44
CA ASN A 100 -3.41 13.08 -4.59
C ASN A 100 -1.91 13.39 -4.74
N LEU A 101 -1.09 13.03 -3.75
CA LEU A 101 0.36 13.18 -3.77
C LEU A 101 1.00 11.91 -4.32
N SER A 102 2.01 12.07 -5.16
CA SER A 102 2.89 10.96 -5.54
C SER A 102 3.59 10.39 -4.31
N LEU A 103 4.06 9.15 -4.42
CA LEU A 103 4.76 8.51 -3.31
C LEU A 103 5.99 9.33 -2.86
N LYS A 104 6.72 9.92 -3.80
CA LYS A 104 7.93 10.73 -3.50
C LYS A 104 7.64 12.03 -2.77
N GLU A 105 6.41 12.53 -2.83
CA GLU A 105 5.99 13.72 -2.09
C GLU A 105 5.61 13.39 -0.63
N GLN A 106 5.53 12.10 -0.27
CA GLN A 106 5.28 11.67 1.10
C GLN A 106 6.57 11.70 1.93
N TYR A 107 6.47 12.16 3.18
CA TYR A 107 7.56 12.09 4.15
C TYR A 107 8.88 12.71 3.68
N THR A 108 8.85 13.81 2.93
CA THR A 108 10.05 14.44 2.33
C THR A 108 11.17 14.73 3.33
N ASN A 109 10.83 15.14 4.55
CA ASN A 109 11.81 15.33 5.62
C ASN A 109 12.50 14.02 6.02
N ILE A 110 11.72 12.93 6.19
CA ILE A 110 12.25 11.60 6.55
C ILE A 110 13.12 11.02 5.45
N GLN A 111 12.81 11.30 4.17
CA GLN A 111 13.67 10.90 3.06
C GLN A 111 15.09 11.43 3.20
N GLN A 112 15.24 12.65 3.73
CA GLN A 112 16.53 13.32 3.93
C GLN A 112 17.18 12.93 5.26
N SER A 113 16.43 13.01 6.36
CA SER A 113 16.97 12.79 7.71
C SER A 113 17.19 11.32 8.04
N GLU A 114 16.34 10.43 7.52
CA GLU A 114 16.29 9.01 7.87
C GLU A 114 16.04 8.12 6.63
N PRO A 115 16.97 8.09 5.66
CA PRO A 115 16.78 7.38 4.39
C PRO A 115 16.54 5.87 4.56
N LYS A 116 17.05 5.26 5.64
CA LYS A 116 16.79 3.84 5.96
C LYS A 116 15.34 3.59 6.34
N THR A 117 14.73 4.51 7.09
CA THR A 117 13.32 4.48 7.50
C THR A 117 12.43 4.65 6.28
N TRP A 118 12.75 5.61 5.41
CA TRP A 118 12.08 5.78 4.12
C TRP A 118 12.14 4.51 3.25
N ALA A 119 13.33 3.91 3.10
CA ALA A 119 13.50 2.66 2.36
C ALA A 119 12.69 1.50 2.97
N ALA A 120 12.52 1.46 4.30
CA ALA A 120 11.68 0.47 4.97
C ALA A 120 10.20 0.62 4.62
N PHE A 121 9.73 1.85 4.41
CA PHE A 121 8.37 2.14 3.95
C PHE A 121 8.18 1.71 2.49
N CYS A 122 9.10 2.12 1.59
CA CYS A 122 9.04 1.71 0.19
C CYS A 122 9.06 0.19 -0.01
N ARG A 123 9.84 -0.55 0.78
CA ARG A 123 9.91 -2.02 0.71
C ARG A 123 8.61 -2.73 1.08
N ARG A 124 7.75 -2.10 1.89
CA ARG A 124 6.43 -2.64 2.25
C ARG A 124 5.38 -2.40 1.17
N ILE A 125 5.64 -1.50 0.22
CA ILE A 125 4.72 -1.19 -0.88
C ILE A 125 4.93 -2.20 -2.02
N THR A 126 3.90 -3.01 -2.28
CA THR A 126 3.90 -4.04 -3.34
C THR A 126 3.88 -3.42 -4.73
N ALA A 127 3.02 -2.42 -4.94
CA ALA A 127 2.93 -1.72 -6.22
C ALA A 127 2.44 -0.28 -6.02
N VAL A 128 2.89 0.59 -6.93
CA VAL A 128 2.47 1.99 -7.00
C VAL A 128 1.73 2.20 -8.31
N TYR A 129 0.59 2.87 -8.28
CA TYR A 129 -0.18 3.24 -9.45
C TYR A 129 -0.30 4.75 -9.54
N ASP A 130 -0.10 5.26 -10.74
CA ASP A 130 -0.35 6.64 -11.12
C ASP A 130 -1.60 6.64 -12.00
N PHE A 131 -2.75 6.96 -11.41
CA PHE A 131 -4.05 6.92 -12.10
C PHE A 131 -4.21 8.01 -13.15
N ASP A 132 -3.32 9.01 -13.18
CA ASP A 132 -3.26 9.96 -14.28
C ASP A 132 -2.57 9.34 -15.52
N LYS A 133 -1.80 8.25 -15.34
CA LYS A 133 -1.13 7.51 -16.42
C LYS A 133 -1.82 6.19 -16.77
N SER A 134 -2.09 5.35 -15.77
CA SER A 134 -2.73 4.04 -15.96
C SER A 134 -3.34 3.53 -14.66
N LYS A 135 -4.49 2.84 -14.79
CA LYS A 135 -5.15 2.14 -13.69
C LYS A 135 -4.71 0.68 -13.58
N ASP A 136 -4.10 0.15 -14.63
CA ASP A 136 -3.81 -1.27 -14.79
C ASP A 136 -2.31 -1.57 -14.67
N ILE A 137 -1.46 -0.63 -15.09
CA ILE A 137 -0.01 -0.79 -15.11
C ILE A 137 0.61 0.01 -13.97
N PRO A 138 1.31 -0.65 -13.02
CA PRO A 138 1.98 0.06 -11.94
C PRO A 138 3.18 0.85 -12.47
N VAL A 139 3.51 1.94 -11.78
CA VAL A 139 4.72 2.73 -12.03
C VAL A 139 5.91 2.21 -11.21
N ASN A 140 7.11 2.49 -11.69
CA ASN A 140 8.33 2.31 -10.94
C ASN A 140 8.40 3.38 -9.82
N ILE A 141 8.70 2.95 -8.59
CA ILE A 141 8.76 3.81 -7.41
C ILE A 141 9.82 4.93 -7.55
N PHE A 142 10.91 4.66 -8.27
CA PHE A 142 12.05 5.57 -8.42
C PHE A 142 11.95 6.45 -9.66
N THR A 143 11.44 5.96 -10.78
CA THR A 143 11.34 6.77 -12.01
C THR A 143 9.96 7.42 -12.18
N GLY A 144 8.91 6.83 -11.60
CA GLY A 144 7.52 7.24 -11.84
C GLY A 144 7.00 6.86 -13.23
N GLU A 145 7.80 6.12 -14.01
CA GLU A 145 7.41 5.62 -15.33
C GLU A 145 6.63 4.32 -15.18
N LEU A 146 5.74 4.03 -16.13
CA LEU A 146 5.03 2.75 -16.18
C LEU A 146 6.04 1.60 -16.23
N LYS A 147 5.86 0.59 -15.38
CA LYS A 147 6.68 -0.62 -15.44
C LYS A 147 6.41 -1.31 -16.77
N LYS A 148 7.45 -1.44 -17.59
CA LYS A 148 7.38 -2.25 -18.80
C LYS A 148 7.10 -3.70 -18.38
N PRO A 149 6.20 -4.42 -19.07
CA PRO A 149 6.11 -5.86 -18.90
C PRO A 149 7.49 -6.46 -19.16
N PRO A 150 7.90 -7.51 -18.43
CA PRO A 150 9.19 -8.14 -18.67
C PRO A 150 9.22 -8.60 -20.13
N THR A 151 10.18 -8.09 -20.90
CA THR A 151 10.43 -8.57 -22.25
C THR A 151 10.89 -10.02 -22.12
N LEU A 152 10.09 -10.97 -22.59
CA LEU A 152 10.54 -12.35 -22.77
C LEU A 152 11.62 -12.28 -23.87
N ILE A 153 12.88 -12.47 -23.47
CA ILE A 153 13.94 -12.72 -24.45
C ILE A 153 13.72 -14.17 -24.89
N GLU A 154 13.30 -14.36 -26.14
CA GLU A 154 13.37 -15.68 -26.76
C GLU A 154 14.83 -16.09 -26.73
N ILE A 155 15.13 -17.13 -25.94
CA ILE A 155 16.45 -17.77 -26.01
C ILE A 155 16.48 -18.38 -27.40
N ALA A 156 17.34 -17.86 -28.28
CA ALA A 156 17.62 -18.52 -29.55
C ALA A 156 18.07 -19.93 -29.19
N ASP A 157 17.34 -20.91 -29.72
CA ASP A 157 17.72 -22.31 -29.65
C ASP A 157 18.99 -22.44 -30.51
N ASP A 158 20.15 -22.20 -29.90
CA ASP A 158 21.46 -22.42 -30.50
C ASP A 158 21.63 -23.94 -30.62
N GLY A 159 20.88 -24.52 -31.55
CA GLY A 159 21.03 -25.87 -32.04
C GLY A 159 22.33 -25.99 -32.81
N ASP A 160 23.44 -26.05 -32.07
CA ASP A 160 24.65 -26.76 -32.49
C ASP A 160 25.52 -27.01 -31.25
N MET A 161 25.19 -28.06 -30.50
CA MET A 161 26.19 -28.76 -29.69
C MET A 161 26.85 -29.82 -30.57
N PRO A 162 28.09 -29.63 -31.05
CA PRO A 162 28.85 -30.74 -31.58
C PRO A 162 29.29 -31.62 -30.39
N PHE A 163 28.79 -32.85 -30.39
CA PHE A 163 29.20 -34.07 -29.65
C PHE A 163 30.12 -33.92 -28.42
#